data_AF-E6UGW3-F1
#
_entry.id   AF-E6UGW3-F1
#
_cell.length_a   1.000
_cell.length_b   1.000
_cell.length_c   1.000
_cell.angle_alpha   90.00
_cell.angle_beta   90.00
_cell.angle_gamma   90.00
#
_symmetry.space_group_name_H-M   'P 1'
#
loop_
_entity.id
_entity.type
_entity.pdbx_description
1 polymer ?
#
loop_
_entity_poly.entity_id
_entity_poly.type
_entity_poly.pdbx_seq_one_letter_code
_entity_poly.pdbx_strand_id
1 'polypeptide(L)'
;MIENNNRDVPGEEQTVNNNVPVIDYDLSRYELTPEEKAYEEMIRQRIRDRRRAAERRRIKRNRTVLLIIVVVILFIVCRGCYASHRKKRDEQKANAKTTESRAEIPAKKTEDEESSVEEQQEVGHKIQQVDGLTYVDGILIVNKTYSLPQDYAPGINSAAQAAFDDMAAAAVNDGLYLYVNSGYRSYDEQYMLYYNYALERGVAEADRVSSRPGHSEHQSGLCFDVNSTDFSFNGTAEARWIAANCADYGFIIRFPKGKEDITGYEYESWHIRYVGVDIAKDMTSKGLCLEEYLGVTSNYDDAADGISQQDYAAQLGVTVDAPDGSSDSDESSDDQGGYDDTVYDDQGYGY
;
A
#
# COMPACT_ATOMS: atom_id res chain seq x y z
N MET A 1 -44.40 -46.33 26.32
CA MET A 1 -44.44 -46.01 27.75
C MET A 1 -43.07 -45.50 28.14
N ILE A 2 -43.09 -44.42 28.91
CA ILE A 2 -41.97 -43.64 29.43
C ILE A 2 -41.08 -44.51 30.33
N GLU A 3 -39.75 -44.37 30.22
CA GLU A 3 -38.94 -43.98 31.38
C GLU A 3 -37.56 -43.45 30.96
N ASN A 4 -37.35 -42.19 31.38
CA ASN A 4 -36.11 -41.44 31.34
C ASN A 4 -35.08 -42.08 32.28
N ASN A 5 -33.80 -42.03 31.90
CA ASN A 5 -32.80 -41.69 32.90
C ASN A 5 -31.74 -40.75 32.31
N ASN A 6 -31.74 -39.56 32.88
CA ASN A 6 -30.88 -38.42 32.64
C ASN A 6 -29.44 -38.79 32.99
N ARG A 7 -28.50 -38.60 32.05
CA ARG A 7 -27.12 -38.28 32.38
C ARG A 7 -26.69 -37.12 31.50
N ASP A 8 -26.34 -36.05 32.19
CA ASP A 8 -25.91 -34.77 31.66
C ASP A 8 -24.77 -34.91 30.65
N VAL A 9 -24.99 -34.42 29.44
CA VAL A 9 -23.92 -34.02 28.53
C VAL A 9 -24.04 -32.49 28.42
N PRO A 10 -23.13 -31.72 29.04
CA PRO A 10 -23.08 -30.29 28.80
C PRO A 10 -22.69 -30.06 27.34
N GLY A 11 -23.46 -29.21 26.66
CA GLY A 11 -23.08 -28.71 25.35
C GLY A 11 -21.80 -27.89 25.46
N GLU A 12 -20.72 -28.39 24.88
CA GLU A 12 -19.59 -27.56 24.51
C GLU A 12 -19.89 -26.98 23.13
N GLU A 13 -20.24 -25.69 23.11
CA GLU A 13 -19.83 -24.80 22.02
C GLU A 13 -18.33 -25.04 21.84
N GLN A 14 -17.94 -25.66 20.71
CA GLN A 14 -16.56 -25.58 20.25
C GLN A 14 -16.30 -24.12 19.87
N THR A 15 -15.93 -23.34 20.87
CA THR A 15 -15.23 -22.09 20.67
C THR A 15 -13.97 -22.44 19.90
N VAL A 16 -13.89 -21.92 18.67
CA VAL A 16 -12.67 -21.95 17.87
C VAL A 16 -11.58 -21.36 18.76
N ASN A 17 -10.64 -22.21 19.17
CA ASN A 17 -9.58 -21.87 20.08
C ASN A 17 -8.62 -20.91 19.36
N ASN A 18 -8.90 -19.61 19.44
CA ASN A 18 -8.11 -18.50 18.87
C ASN A 18 -6.75 -18.30 19.59
N ASN A 19 -6.15 -19.37 20.13
CA ASN A 19 -4.84 -19.34 20.79
C ASN A 19 -3.78 -20.02 19.92
N VAL A 20 -3.64 -19.56 18.68
CA VAL A 20 -2.40 -19.76 17.93
C VAL A 20 -1.57 -18.50 18.15
N PRO A 21 -0.30 -18.61 18.58
CA PRO A 21 0.52 -17.44 18.83
C PRO A 21 0.68 -16.69 17.51
N VAL A 22 0.12 -15.50 17.43
CA VAL A 22 0.66 -14.46 16.56
C VAL A 22 2.12 -14.38 16.98
N ILE A 23 3.04 -14.83 16.13
CA ILE A 23 4.45 -14.48 16.30
C ILE A 23 4.51 -13.01 15.92
N ASP A 24 4.09 -12.18 16.88
CA ASP A 24 4.51 -10.80 16.96
C ASP A 24 6.02 -10.89 16.94
N TYR A 25 6.66 -10.22 15.97
CA TYR A 25 8.07 -9.96 16.11
C TYR A 25 8.19 -9.23 17.45
N ASP A 26 8.66 -9.95 18.46
CA ASP A 26 8.80 -9.45 19.81
C ASP A 26 9.90 -8.38 19.81
N LEU A 27 9.54 -7.19 19.32
CA LEU A 27 10.32 -5.97 19.38
C LEU A 27 10.52 -5.55 20.85
N SER A 28 9.88 -6.22 21.82
CA SER A 28 10.10 -5.99 23.24
C SER A 28 11.37 -6.67 23.78
N ARG A 29 12.09 -7.48 22.96
CA ARG A 29 13.37 -8.08 23.37
C ARG A 29 14.57 -7.15 23.32
N TYR A 30 14.41 -5.95 22.78
CA TYR A 30 15.39 -4.88 22.94
C TYR A 30 14.85 -3.89 23.98
N GLU A 31 15.40 -3.92 25.20
CA GLU A 31 15.30 -2.74 26.04
C GLU A 31 16.05 -1.61 25.36
N LEU A 32 15.30 -0.78 24.61
CA LEU A 32 15.84 0.41 23.98
C LEU A 32 16.64 1.20 25.01
N THR A 33 17.87 1.54 24.65
CA THR A 33 18.71 2.46 25.40
C THR A 33 17.96 3.78 25.60
N PRO A 34 18.31 4.58 26.62
CA PRO A 34 17.70 5.90 26.81
C PRO A 34 17.78 6.80 25.57
N GLU A 35 18.84 6.66 24.77
CA GLU A 35 19.04 7.40 23.52
C GLU A 35 18.09 6.91 22.43
N GLU A 36 17.96 5.59 22.24
CA GLU A 36 17.00 5.02 21.30
C GLU A 36 15.55 5.33 21.68
N LYS A 37 15.21 5.34 22.98
CA LYS A 37 13.87 5.77 23.47
C LYS A 37 13.61 7.25 23.19
N ALA A 38 14.58 8.11 23.45
CA ALA A 38 14.46 9.54 23.16
C ALA A 38 14.32 9.80 21.66
N TYR A 39 15.05 9.03 20.85
CA TYR A 39 14.98 9.09 19.41
C TYR A 39 13.63 8.56 18.87
N GLU A 40 13.13 7.44 19.40
CA GLU A 40 11.81 6.90 19.09
C GLU A 40 10.70 7.90 19.46
N GLU A 41 10.80 8.54 20.62
CA GLU A 41 9.85 9.55 21.06
C GLU A 41 9.90 10.82 20.17
N MET A 42 11.11 11.23 19.76
CA MET A 42 11.30 12.30 18.77
C MET A 42 10.67 11.94 17.43
N ILE A 43 10.85 10.71 16.92
CA ILE A 43 10.16 10.25 15.71
C ILE A 43 8.66 10.30 15.91
N ARG A 44 8.12 9.68 16.97
CA ARG A 44 6.68 9.68 17.27
C ARG A 44 6.16 11.11 17.37
N GLN A 45 6.96 12.06 17.85
CA GLN A 45 6.62 13.48 17.86
C GLN A 45 6.63 14.10 16.46
N ARG A 46 7.66 13.86 15.64
CA ARG A 46 7.69 14.28 14.23
C ARG A 46 6.51 13.71 13.43
N ILE A 47 6.16 12.45 13.66
CA ILE A 47 4.99 11.79 13.07
C ILE A 47 3.70 12.48 13.53
N ARG A 48 3.52 12.71 14.84
CA ARG A 48 2.37 13.47 15.36
C ARG A 48 2.27 14.86 14.73
N ASP A 49 3.39 15.54 14.56
CA ASP A 49 3.42 16.88 13.97
C ASP A 49 3.17 16.87 12.46
N ARG A 50 3.65 15.84 11.74
CA ARG A 50 3.31 15.59 10.32
C ARG A 50 1.82 15.27 10.15
N ARG A 51 1.24 14.41 11.00
CA ARG A 51 -0.21 14.11 11.03
C ARG A 51 -1.03 15.37 11.27
N ARG A 52 -0.69 16.17 12.28
CA ARG A 52 -1.32 17.48 12.54
C ARG A 52 -1.19 18.44 11.36
N ALA A 53 -0.04 18.45 10.68
CA ALA A 53 0.17 19.28 9.49
C ALA A 53 -0.66 18.81 8.28
N ALA A 54 -0.77 17.51 8.04
CA ALA A 54 -1.63 16.92 7.01
C ALA A 54 -3.11 17.20 7.29
N GLU A 55 -3.56 17.00 8.53
CA GLU A 55 -4.94 17.30 8.95
C GLU A 55 -5.27 18.79 8.80
N ARG A 56 -4.35 19.69 9.19
CA ARG A 56 -4.49 21.13 8.93
C ARG A 56 -4.62 21.45 7.43
N ARG A 57 -3.84 20.79 6.57
CA ARG A 57 -3.93 20.95 5.11
C ARG A 57 -5.27 20.45 4.56
N ARG A 58 -5.73 19.26 5.00
CA ARG A 58 -7.05 18.70 4.64
C ARG A 58 -8.20 19.61 5.07
N ILE A 59 -8.19 20.08 6.32
CA ILE A 59 -9.19 21.02 6.84
C ILE A 59 -9.18 22.32 6.01
N LYS A 60 -8.00 22.87 5.70
CA LYS A 60 -7.90 24.08 4.88
C LYS A 60 -8.46 23.85 3.47
N ARG A 61 -8.13 22.72 2.82
CA ARG A 61 -8.68 22.34 1.52
C ARG A 61 -10.20 22.22 1.57
N ASN A 62 -10.75 21.51 2.55
CA ASN A 62 -12.20 21.34 2.70
C ASN A 62 -12.91 22.67 2.96
N ARG A 63 -12.32 23.57 3.76
CA ARG A 63 -12.83 24.93 3.97
C ARG A 63 -12.83 25.74 2.68
N THR A 64 -11.77 25.65 1.88
CA THR A 64 -11.71 26.31 0.57
C THR A 64 -12.78 25.79 -0.38
N VAL A 65 -12.97 24.47 -0.46
CA VAL A 65 -14.03 23.85 -1.29
C VAL A 65 -15.42 24.30 -0.84
N LEU A 66 -15.69 24.30 0.47
CA LEU A 66 -16.97 24.77 1.02
C LEU A 66 -17.23 26.24 0.66
N LEU A 67 -16.22 27.11 0.77
CA LEU A 67 -16.34 28.51 0.36
C LEU A 67 -16.66 28.66 -1.13
N ILE A 68 -16.02 27.88 -1.99
CA ILE A 68 -16.31 27.87 -3.43
C ILE A 68 -17.76 27.46 -3.68
N ILE A 69 -18.24 26.39 -3.03
CA ILE A 69 -19.63 25.93 -3.15
C ILE A 69 -20.62 27.03 -2.73
N VAL A 70 -20.38 27.70 -1.60
CA VAL A 70 -21.23 28.80 -1.13
C VAL A 70 -21.25 29.96 -2.13
N VAL A 71 -20.10 30.32 -2.72
CA VAL A 71 -20.02 31.36 -3.76
C VAL A 71 -20.81 30.97 -5.01
N VAL A 72 -20.72 29.71 -5.45
CA VAL A 72 -21.49 29.19 -6.60
C VAL A 72 -22.99 29.24 -6.32
N ILE A 73 -23.43 28.81 -5.13
CA ILE A 73 -24.85 28.88 -4.72
C ILE A 73 -25.33 30.34 -4.70
N LEU A 74 -24.57 31.25 -4.10
CA LEU A 74 -24.90 32.68 -4.09
C LEU A 74 -24.99 33.25 -5.50
N PHE A 75 -24.12 32.84 -6.41
CA PHE A 75 -24.16 33.26 -7.80
C PHE A 75 -25.43 32.77 -8.51
N ILE A 76 -25.82 31.50 -8.31
CA ILE A 76 -27.05 30.93 -8.86
C ILE A 76 -28.29 31.67 -8.32
N VAL A 77 -28.35 31.91 -7.01
CA VAL A 77 -29.45 32.67 -6.37
C VAL A 77 -29.51 34.10 -6.88
N CYS A 78 -28.36 34.79 -6.96
CA CYS A 78 -28.28 36.15 -7.51
C CYS A 78 -28.72 36.21 -8.98
N ARG A 79 -28.34 35.23 -9.81
CA ARG A 79 -28.82 35.15 -11.20
C ARG A 79 -30.32 34.86 -11.27
N GLY A 80 -30.85 33.98 -10.42
CA GLY A 80 -32.29 33.72 -10.31
C GLY A 80 -33.09 34.95 -9.91
N CYS A 81 -32.63 35.69 -8.90
CA CYS A 81 -33.22 36.96 -8.46
C CYS A 81 -33.10 38.05 -9.54
N TYR A 82 -31.97 38.14 -10.22
CA TYR A 82 -31.77 39.10 -11.33
C TYR A 82 -32.68 38.78 -12.53
N ALA A 83 -32.83 37.50 -12.89
CA ALA A 83 -33.74 37.05 -13.94
C ALA A 83 -35.22 37.31 -13.56
N SER A 84 -35.60 37.09 -12.30
CA SER A 84 -36.95 37.39 -11.78
C SER A 84 -37.26 38.90 -11.80
N HIS A 85 -36.30 39.74 -11.43
CA HIS A 85 -36.45 41.20 -11.54
C HIS A 85 -36.50 41.69 -12.99
N ARG A 86 -35.76 41.06 -13.91
CA ARG A 86 -35.84 41.32 -15.35
C ARG A 86 -37.20 40.88 -15.90
N LYS A 87 -37.74 39.72 -15.49
CA LYS A 87 -39.08 39.27 -15.89
C LYS A 87 -40.19 40.20 -15.41
N LYS A 88 -40.13 40.74 -14.19
CA LYS A 88 -41.06 41.79 -13.72
C LYS A 88 -40.93 43.10 -14.49
N ARG A 89 -39.71 43.45 -14.92
CA ARG A 89 -39.42 44.65 -15.74
C ARG A 89 -39.89 44.49 -17.19
N ASP A 90 -39.76 43.28 -17.73
CA ASP A 90 -40.24 42.89 -19.06
C ASP A 90 -41.77 42.72 -19.05
N GLU A 91 -42.39 42.22 -17.97
CA GLU A 91 -43.85 42.20 -17.74
C GLU A 91 -44.43 43.63 -17.64
N GLN A 92 -43.73 44.56 -16.98
CA GLN A 92 -44.12 45.98 -16.97
C GLN A 92 -43.99 46.65 -18.35
N LYS A 93 -43.06 46.20 -19.21
CA LYS A 93 -42.93 46.68 -20.60
C LYS A 93 -43.90 45.98 -21.57
N ALA A 94 -44.26 44.72 -21.31
CA ALA A 94 -45.21 43.95 -22.13
C ALA A 94 -46.67 44.33 -21.86
N ASN A 95 -46.99 44.93 -20.70
CA ASN A 95 -48.33 45.46 -20.40
C ASN A 95 -48.63 46.82 -21.09
N ALA A 96 -47.78 47.22 -22.04
CA ALA A 96 -47.92 48.40 -22.89
C ALA A 96 -47.87 48.03 -24.38
N LYS A 97 -48.50 46.92 -24.81
CA LYS A 97 -48.98 46.77 -26.20
C LYS A 97 -49.93 45.58 -26.34
N THR A 98 -51.23 45.86 -26.40
CA THR A 98 -52.28 44.95 -26.85
C THR A 98 -52.22 44.81 -28.37
N THR A 99 -52.49 43.61 -28.90
CA THR A 99 -53.59 43.31 -29.85
C THR A 99 -53.29 42.08 -30.75
N GLU A 100 -54.23 41.12 -30.70
CA GLU A 100 -54.59 40.08 -31.70
C GLU A 100 -53.58 38.95 -32.02
N SER A 101 -53.94 37.70 -32.35
CA SER A 101 -55.19 36.92 -32.41
C SER A 101 -54.83 35.46 -32.81
N ARG A 102 -55.64 34.50 -32.35
CA ARG A 102 -56.06 33.23 -33.01
C ARG A 102 -55.14 31.97 -33.06
N ALA A 103 -55.61 30.98 -32.29
CA ALA A 103 -55.91 29.55 -32.58
C ALA A 103 -54.83 28.54 -33.03
N GLU A 104 -54.74 27.44 -32.26
CA GLU A 104 -54.92 26.00 -32.60
C GLU A 104 -54.00 25.05 -31.81
N ILE A 105 -54.56 23.90 -31.40
CA ILE A 105 -53.95 22.69 -30.80
C ILE A 105 -53.98 21.64 -31.95
N PRO A 106 -52.96 20.77 -32.22
CA PRO A 106 -52.62 19.67 -31.31
C PRO A 106 -51.19 19.07 -31.35
N ALA A 107 -51.01 18.15 -30.39
CA ALA A 107 -49.87 17.33 -30.03
C ALA A 107 -49.14 16.56 -31.16
N LYS A 108 -47.84 16.29 -30.95
CA LYS A 108 -47.23 14.97 -31.25
C LYS A 108 -45.93 14.72 -30.46
N LYS A 109 -45.82 13.48 -29.98
CA LYS A 109 -44.63 12.75 -29.50
C LYS A 109 -43.46 12.78 -30.48
N THR A 110 -42.24 12.67 -29.95
CA THR A 110 -41.18 11.65 -30.24
C THR A 110 -39.97 12.00 -29.36
N GLU A 111 -39.54 11.12 -28.46
CA GLU A 111 -38.62 9.98 -28.64
C GLU A 111 -37.14 10.38 -28.55
N ASP A 112 -36.43 9.45 -27.92
CA ASP A 112 -35.06 9.47 -27.45
C ASP A 112 -34.04 9.56 -28.58
N GLU A 113 -32.89 10.19 -28.32
CA GLU A 113 -31.64 9.81 -28.98
C GLU A 113 -30.50 9.78 -27.96
N GLU A 114 -30.10 8.54 -27.72
CA GLU A 114 -28.87 8.04 -27.14
C GLU A 114 -27.70 8.42 -28.08
N SER A 115 -26.69 9.09 -27.55
CA SER A 115 -25.45 9.39 -28.28
C SER A 115 -24.35 8.49 -27.73
N SER A 116 -24.18 7.34 -28.38
CA SER A 116 -22.95 6.55 -28.34
C SER A 116 -21.79 7.37 -28.92
N VAL A 117 -20.72 7.50 -28.15
CA VAL A 117 -19.42 7.91 -28.68
C VAL A 117 -18.51 6.70 -28.52
N GLU A 118 -18.21 6.07 -29.64
CA GLU A 118 -17.16 5.07 -29.77
C GLU A 118 -15.82 5.73 -29.42
N GLU A 119 -15.25 5.35 -28.28
CA GLU A 119 -13.92 5.76 -27.88
C GLU A 119 -12.89 4.82 -28.53
N GLN A 120 -12.06 5.38 -29.38
CA GLN A 120 -10.97 4.68 -30.06
C GLN A 120 -9.95 4.19 -29.04
N GLN A 121 -9.68 2.89 -29.06
CA GLN A 121 -8.79 2.20 -28.12
C GLN A 121 -7.32 2.57 -28.41
N GLU A 122 -6.76 3.46 -27.59
CA GLU A 122 -5.32 3.73 -27.56
C GLU A 122 -4.61 2.49 -27.00
N VAL A 123 -3.66 1.93 -27.76
CA VAL A 123 -2.91 0.71 -27.41
C VAL A 123 -1.82 1.09 -26.39
N GLY A 124 -2.19 1.21 -25.12
CA GLY A 124 -1.27 1.46 -24.02
C GLY A 124 -1.97 1.34 -22.67
N HIS A 125 -1.21 0.99 -21.62
CA HIS A 125 -1.73 0.95 -20.26
C HIS A 125 -2.21 2.33 -19.81
N LYS A 126 -3.42 2.42 -19.27
CA LYS A 126 -4.03 3.68 -18.84
C LYS A 126 -3.67 3.97 -17.39
N ILE A 127 -2.81 4.96 -17.17
CA ILE A 127 -2.43 5.43 -15.83
C ILE A 127 -3.41 6.52 -15.35
N GLN A 128 -3.91 6.39 -14.12
CA GLN A 128 -4.82 7.33 -13.48
C GLN A 128 -4.35 7.62 -12.05
N GLN A 129 -4.35 8.88 -11.65
CA GLN A 129 -4.14 9.27 -10.25
C GLN A 129 -5.44 9.80 -9.64
N VAL A 130 -5.85 9.20 -8.52
CA VAL A 130 -7.07 9.58 -7.79
C VAL A 130 -6.71 9.75 -6.32
N ASP A 131 -6.84 10.97 -5.79
CA ASP A 131 -6.50 11.30 -4.41
C ASP A 131 -5.09 10.87 -3.95
N GLY A 132 -4.13 10.87 -4.89
CA GLY A 132 -2.73 10.46 -4.65
C GLY A 132 -2.49 8.96 -4.77
N LEU A 133 -3.50 8.16 -5.11
CA LEU A 133 -3.37 6.75 -5.45
C LEU A 133 -3.13 6.60 -6.96
N THR A 134 -2.20 5.74 -7.36
CA THR A 134 -1.93 5.48 -8.78
C THR A 134 -2.56 4.15 -9.20
N TYR A 135 -3.38 4.19 -10.25
CA TYR A 135 -4.00 3.03 -10.88
C TYR A 135 -3.49 2.87 -12.29
N VAL A 136 -3.19 1.64 -12.70
CA VAL A 136 -2.84 1.27 -14.07
C VAL A 136 -3.83 0.22 -14.53
N ASP A 137 -4.62 0.53 -15.56
CA ASP A 137 -5.75 -0.29 -16.01
C ASP A 137 -6.73 -0.67 -14.88
N GLY A 138 -6.91 0.24 -13.91
CA GLY A 138 -7.77 0.04 -12.75
C GLY A 138 -7.14 -0.76 -11.60
N ILE A 139 -5.90 -1.22 -11.74
CA ILE A 139 -5.16 -1.92 -10.70
C ILE A 139 -4.34 -0.91 -9.90
N LEU A 140 -4.55 -0.83 -8.57
CA LEU A 140 -3.75 0.00 -7.67
C LEU A 140 -2.30 -0.50 -7.65
N ILE A 141 -1.34 0.31 -8.11
CA ILE A 141 0.08 -0.03 -8.06
C ILE A 141 0.74 0.64 -6.84
N VAL A 142 1.51 -0.14 -6.11
CA VAL A 142 2.35 0.30 -4.99
C VAL A 142 3.68 -0.41 -5.11
N ASN A 143 4.76 0.33 -5.29
CA ASN A 143 6.11 -0.20 -5.41
C ASN A 143 7.12 0.92 -5.16
N LYS A 144 8.40 0.76 -5.53
CA LYS A 144 9.43 1.79 -5.30
C LYS A 144 9.20 3.09 -6.09
N THR A 145 8.48 3.04 -7.20
CA THR A 145 8.13 4.22 -8.01
C THR A 145 6.83 4.85 -7.56
N TYR A 146 5.81 4.06 -7.25
CA TYR A 146 4.46 4.55 -6.92
C TYR A 146 4.18 4.38 -5.43
N SER A 147 4.07 5.51 -4.71
CA SER A 147 3.76 5.54 -3.28
C SER A 147 2.28 5.81 -2.99
N LEU A 148 1.86 5.38 -1.82
CA LEU A 148 0.58 5.70 -1.20
C LEU A 148 0.68 6.97 -0.34
N PRO A 149 -0.39 7.77 -0.25
CA PRO A 149 -0.45 8.91 0.67
C PRO A 149 -0.22 8.49 2.12
N GLN A 150 0.46 9.32 2.91
CA GLN A 150 0.74 9.05 4.32
C GLN A 150 -0.53 8.79 5.16
N ASP A 151 -1.65 9.45 4.83
CA ASP A 151 -2.93 9.29 5.53
C ASP A 151 -3.86 8.24 4.90
N TYR A 152 -3.40 7.52 3.87
CA TYR A 152 -4.14 6.39 3.31
C TYR A 152 -4.04 5.18 4.24
N ALA A 153 -5.17 4.86 4.88
CA ALA A 153 -5.27 3.83 5.90
C ALA A 153 -6.58 3.03 5.74
N PRO A 154 -6.71 2.22 4.68
CA PRO A 154 -7.94 1.48 4.41
C PRO A 154 -8.20 0.32 5.39
N GLY A 155 -7.17 -0.16 6.10
CA GLY A 155 -7.22 -1.45 6.79
C GLY A 155 -7.14 -2.60 5.78
N ILE A 156 -7.39 -3.83 6.24
CA ILE A 156 -7.43 -5.01 5.36
C ILE A 156 -8.61 -4.91 4.39
N ASN A 157 -8.37 -5.17 3.11
CA ASN A 157 -9.42 -5.24 2.11
C ASN A 157 -10.28 -6.50 2.33
N SER A 158 -11.59 -6.33 2.44
CA SER A 158 -12.51 -7.44 2.75
C SER A 158 -12.58 -8.50 1.66
N ALA A 159 -12.41 -8.14 0.38
CA ALA A 159 -12.40 -9.10 -0.71
C ALA A 159 -11.11 -9.92 -0.71
N ALA A 160 -9.96 -9.28 -0.42
CA ALA A 160 -8.70 -9.98 -0.23
C ALA A 160 -8.77 -10.94 0.97
N GLN A 161 -9.33 -10.50 2.11
CA GLN A 161 -9.49 -11.38 3.28
C GLN A 161 -10.38 -12.58 2.96
N ALA A 162 -11.56 -12.38 2.35
CA ALA A 162 -12.44 -13.47 1.98
C ALA A 162 -11.78 -14.46 1.01
N ALA A 163 -11.03 -13.95 0.03
CA ALA A 163 -10.28 -14.79 -0.89
C ALA A 163 -9.17 -15.59 -0.18
N PHE A 164 -8.49 -15.00 0.80
CA PHE A 164 -7.51 -15.71 1.60
C PHE A 164 -8.15 -16.82 2.44
N ASP A 165 -9.31 -16.55 3.04
CA ASP A 165 -10.04 -17.53 3.85
C ASP A 165 -10.44 -18.75 2.99
N ASP A 166 -10.91 -18.52 1.75
CA ASP A 166 -11.21 -19.58 0.79
C ASP A 166 -9.95 -20.38 0.39
N MET A 167 -8.83 -19.69 0.16
CA MET A 167 -7.54 -20.31 -0.17
C MET A 167 -7.02 -21.17 0.99
N ALA A 168 -7.08 -20.65 2.21
CA ALA A 168 -6.65 -21.37 3.41
C ALA A 168 -7.53 -22.60 3.67
N ALA A 169 -8.85 -22.50 3.47
CA ALA A 169 -9.77 -23.62 3.57
C ALA A 169 -9.47 -24.71 2.52
N ALA A 170 -9.04 -24.32 1.31
CA ALA A 170 -8.64 -25.27 0.29
C ALA A 170 -7.34 -26.00 0.66
N ALA A 171 -6.33 -25.29 1.18
CA ALA A 171 -5.07 -25.88 1.62
C ALA A 171 -5.26 -26.96 2.70
N VAL A 172 -6.26 -26.80 3.58
CA VAL A 172 -6.62 -27.80 4.59
C VAL A 172 -7.05 -29.13 3.97
N ASN A 173 -7.69 -29.12 2.80
CA ASN A 173 -8.08 -30.35 2.09
C ASN A 173 -6.85 -31.14 1.58
N ASP A 174 -5.72 -30.45 1.40
CA ASP A 174 -4.43 -31.04 1.04
C ASP A 174 -3.53 -31.31 2.26
N GLY A 175 -4.08 -31.18 3.48
CA GLY A 175 -3.37 -31.43 4.73
C GLY A 175 -2.38 -30.34 5.13
N LEU A 176 -2.52 -29.14 4.58
CA LEU A 176 -1.67 -27.97 4.86
C LEU A 176 -2.44 -26.91 5.65
N TYR A 177 -1.72 -26.06 6.38
CA TYR A 177 -2.32 -24.97 7.15
C TYR A 177 -1.70 -23.63 6.76
N LEU A 178 -2.54 -22.73 6.25
CA LEU A 178 -2.16 -21.37 5.90
C LEU A 178 -2.76 -20.37 6.88
N TYR A 179 -1.97 -19.40 7.31
CA TYR A 179 -2.44 -18.29 8.15
C TYR A 179 -1.76 -16.98 7.76
N VAL A 180 -2.44 -15.85 8.00
CA VAL A 180 -1.86 -14.53 7.80
C VAL A 180 -0.90 -14.24 8.94
N ASN A 181 0.39 -14.10 8.63
CA ASN A 181 1.41 -13.60 9.55
C ASN A 181 1.40 -12.07 9.60
N SER A 182 1.29 -11.41 8.44
CA SER A 182 1.18 -9.96 8.35
C SER A 182 0.18 -9.55 7.28
N GLY A 183 -0.71 -8.61 7.60
CA GLY A 183 -1.72 -8.07 6.68
C GLY A 183 -1.52 -6.57 6.45
N TYR A 184 -2.55 -5.77 6.76
CA TYR A 184 -2.42 -4.32 6.66
C TYR A 184 -1.36 -3.76 7.63
N ARG A 185 -0.50 -2.88 7.11
CA ARG A 185 0.49 -2.12 7.87
C ARG A 185 0.37 -0.65 7.52
N SER A 186 0.13 0.20 8.51
CA SER A 186 0.02 1.63 8.29
C SER A 186 1.36 2.26 7.86
N TYR A 187 1.29 3.46 7.28
CA TYR A 187 2.47 4.23 6.92
C TYR A 187 3.46 4.39 8.07
N ASP A 188 2.96 4.65 9.28
CA ASP A 188 3.81 4.93 10.44
C ASP A 188 4.44 3.66 11.02
N GLU A 189 3.74 2.52 10.97
CA GLU A 189 4.34 1.22 11.29
C GLU A 189 5.43 0.86 10.28
N GLN A 190 5.19 1.11 8.99
CA GLN A 190 6.21 0.92 7.95
C GLN A 190 7.41 1.85 8.15
N TYR A 191 7.19 3.10 8.57
CA TYR A 191 8.28 4.03 8.89
C TYR A 191 9.17 3.46 9.99
N MET A 192 8.57 2.99 11.09
CA MET A 192 9.34 2.44 12.21
C MET A 192 10.10 1.16 11.81
N LEU A 193 9.45 0.27 11.06
CA LEU A 193 10.08 -0.94 10.56
C LEU A 193 11.29 -0.62 9.67
N TYR A 194 11.08 0.23 8.65
CA TYR A 194 12.16 0.61 7.74
C TYR A 194 13.29 1.32 8.49
N TYR A 195 12.95 2.23 9.41
CA TYR A 195 13.95 2.95 10.19
C TYR A 195 14.85 1.99 10.99
N ASN A 196 14.28 0.97 11.64
CA ASN A 196 15.06 -0.01 12.38
C ASN A 196 15.99 -0.81 11.46
N TYR A 197 15.53 -1.22 10.28
CA TYR A 197 16.40 -1.85 9.27
C TYR A 197 17.53 -0.93 8.83
N ALA A 198 17.23 0.33 8.54
CA ALA A 198 18.21 1.30 8.09
C ALA A 198 19.23 1.65 9.20
N LEU A 199 18.80 1.65 10.46
CA LEU A 199 19.68 1.85 11.61
C LEU A 199 20.65 0.67 11.78
N GLU A 200 20.16 -0.56 11.65
CA GLU A 200 20.97 -1.79 11.83
C GLU A 200 21.88 -2.06 10.63
N ARG A 201 21.41 -1.80 9.41
CA ARG A 201 22.02 -2.32 8.17
C ARG A 201 22.34 -1.25 7.12
N GLY A 202 22.02 0.00 7.38
CA GLY A 202 22.11 1.09 6.40
C GLY A 202 20.94 1.13 5.42
N VAL A 203 20.73 2.28 4.80
CA VAL A 203 19.65 2.50 3.81
C VAL A 203 19.76 1.60 2.59
N ALA A 204 20.97 1.27 2.11
CA ALA A 204 21.16 0.46 0.92
C ALA A 204 20.57 -0.96 1.09
N GLU A 205 20.83 -1.59 2.24
CA GLU A 205 20.28 -2.92 2.56
C GLU A 205 18.79 -2.81 2.93
N ALA A 206 18.38 -1.79 3.70
CA ALA A 206 16.97 -1.57 4.03
C ALA A 206 16.11 -1.37 2.78
N ASP A 207 16.63 -0.72 1.73
CA ASP A 207 15.94 -0.58 0.43
C ASP A 207 15.80 -1.90 -0.34
N ARG A 208 16.61 -2.94 -0.05
CA ARG A 208 16.53 -4.26 -0.69
C ARG A 208 15.52 -5.18 -0.03
N VAL A 209 15.50 -5.19 1.30
CA VAL A 209 14.71 -6.15 2.11
C VAL A 209 13.48 -5.52 2.77
N SER A 210 13.28 -4.22 2.59
CA SER A 210 12.13 -3.47 3.11
C SER A 210 11.69 -2.38 2.13
N SER A 211 10.63 -1.67 2.51
CA SER A 211 10.05 -0.59 1.71
C SER A 211 10.09 0.72 2.48
N ARG A 212 10.48 1.80 1.80
CA ARG A 212 10.27 3.15 2.35
C ARG A 212 8.79 3.37 2.66
N PRO A 213 8.42 4.11 3.70
CA PRO A 213 7.03 4.32 4.08
C PRO A 213 6.25 5.00 2.94
N GLY A 214 5.07 4.46 2.62
CA GLY A 214 4.30 4.81 1.42
C GLY A 214 4.54 3.84 0.26
N HIS A 215 5.66 3.14 0.19
CA HIS A 215 6.00 2.21 -0.90
C HIS A 215 5.77 0.73 -0.56
N SER A 216 5.28 0.45 0.66
CA SER A 216 4.93 -0.91 1.10
C SER A 216 3.53 -1.29 0.62
N GLU A 217 3.40 -2.44 -0.05
CA GLU A 217 2.09 -2.96 -0.46
C GLU A 217 1.17 -3.22 0.72
N HIS A 218 1.70 -3.51 1.92
CA HIS A 218 0.89 -3.75 3.12
C HIS A 218 0.01 -2.54 3.48
N GLN A 219 0.42 -1.32 3.12
CA GLN A 219 -0.41 -0.14 3.34
C GLN A 219 -1.66 -0.11 2.45
N SER A 220 -1.68 -0.87 1.35
CA SER A 220 -2.88 -1.02 0.51
C SER A 220 -3.97 -1.88 1.14
N GLY A 221 -3.60 -2.76 2.08
CA GLY A 221 -4.49 -3.78 2.63
C GLY A 221 -4.84 -4.91 1.65
N LEU A 222 -4.16 -5.00 0.50
CA LEU A 222 -4.41 -6.00 -0.55
C LEU A 222 -3.40 -7.15 -0.55
N CYS A 223 -2.40 -7.14 0.34
CA CYS A 223 -1.40 -8.19 0.43
C CYS A 223 -1.36 -8.84 1.81
N PHE A 224 -0.81 -10.05 1.84
CA PHE A 224 -0.57 -10.82 3.05
C PHE A 224 0.81 -11.47 3.00
N ASP A 225 1.52 -11.45 4.11
CA ASP A 225 2.60 -12.39 4.38
C ASP A 225 2.00 -13.64 5.02
N VAL A 226 2.21 -14.80 4.41
CA VAL A 226 1.60 -16.07 4.82
C VAL A 226 2.58 -16.95 5.58
N ASN A 227 2.15 -17.46 6.73
CA ASN A 227 2.87 -18.30 7.67
C ASN A 227 4.14 -17.69 8.27
N SER A 228 5.22 -17.52 7.49
CA SER A 228 6.50 -17.02 7.99
C SER A 228 7.16 -16.13 6.94
N THR A 229 7.71 -15.00 7.41
CA THR A 229 8.52 -14.05 6.62
C THR A 229 10.00 -14.39 6.65
N ASP A 230 10.39 -15.53 7.22
CA ASP A 230 11.77 -16.01 7.20
C ASP A 230 12.07 -16.75 5.89
N PHE A 231 13.28 -16.57 5.34
CA PHE A 231 13.70 -17.23 4.10
C PHE A 231 13.64 -18.77 4.15
N SER A 232 13.64 -19.39 5.33
CA SER A 232 13.40 -20.83 5.49
C SER A 232 11.98 -21.28 5.08
N PHE A 233 11.02 -20.35 4.94
CA PHE A 233 9.71 -20.66 4.38
C PHE A 233 9.79 -21.02 2.89
N ASN A 234 10.79 -20.50 2.18
CA ASN A 234 11.01 -20.81 0.77
C ASN A 234 11.22 -22.33 0.60
N GLY A 235 10.39 -22.95 -0.24
CA GLY A 235 10.48 -24.39 -0.51
C GLY A 235 9.88 -25.28 0.58
N THR A 236 9.10 -24.74 1.52
CA THR A 236 8.18 -25.55 2.34
C THR A 236 7.05 -26.15 1.49
N ALA A 237 6.25 -27.05 2.08
CA ALA A 237 5.10 -27.62 1.39
C ALA A 237 4.03 -26.53 1.13
N GLU A 238 3.80 -25.68 2.12
CA GLU A 238 2.91 -24.53 2.08
C GLU A 238 3.34 -23.52 1.02
N ALA A 239 4.62 -23.12 0.98
CA ALA A 239 5.11 -22.20 -0.04
C ALA A 239 4.93 -22.74 -1.47
N ARG A 240 5.22 -24.03 -1.69
CA ARG A 240 4.97 -24.67 -3.00
C ARG A 240 3.48 -24.72 -3.34
N TRP A 241 2.64 -24.99 -2.35
CA TRP A 241 1.19 -25.02 -2.54
C TRP A 241 0.65 -23.63 -2.89
N ILE A 242 1.08 -22.57 -2.21
CA ILE A 242 0.71 -21.19 -2.53
C ILE A 242 1.15 -20.86 -3.96
N ALA A 243 2.41 -21.14 -4.33
CA ALA A 243 2.92 -20.86 -5.67
C ALA A 243 2.12 -21.57 -6.78
N ALA A 244 1.57 -22.76 -6.50
CA ALA A 244 0.78 -23.52 -7.46
C ALA A 244 -0.69 -23.11 -7.53
N ASN A 245 -1.28 -22.61 -6.43
CA ASN A 245 -2.73 -22.46 -6.31
C ASN A 245 -3.22 -21.03 -6.06
N CYS A 246 -2.38 -20.10 -5.60
CA CYS A 246 -2.84 -18.78 -5.12
C CYS A 246 -3.57 -17.96 -6.20
N ALA A 247 -3.24 -18.16 -7.48
CA ALA A 247 -3.91 -17.52 -8.61
C ALA A 247 -5.39 -17.93 -8.75
N ASP A 248 -5.77 -19.15 -8.34
CA ASP A 248 -7.17 -19.58 -8.34
C ASP A 248 -8.04 -18.77 -7.38
N TYR A 249 -7.42 -18.13 -6.39
CA TYR A 249 -8.06 -17.29 -5.38
C TYR A 249 -7.81 -15.79 -5.63
N GLY A 250 -7.20 -15.43 -6.76
CA GLY A 250 -6.96 -14.03 -7.13
C GLY A 250 -5.71 -13.42 -6.51
N PHE A 251 -4.80 -14.24 -6.01
CA PHE A 251 -3.49 -13.81 -5.52
C PHE A 251 -2.38 -14.13 -6.50
N ILE A 252 -1.33 -13.31 -6.47
CA ILE A 252 -0.04 -13.59 -7.11
C ILE A 252 1.05 -13.69 -6.03
N ILE A 253 2.11 -14.46 -6.29
CA ILE A 253 3.38 -14.25 -5.58
C ILE A 253 3.93 -12.91 -6.07
N ARG A 254 3.94 -11.89 -5.20
CA ARG A 254 4.18 -10.51 -5.62
C ARG A 254 5.63 -10.26 -6.05
N PHE A 255 6.56 -10.93 -5.36
CA PHE A 255 7.99 -10.87 -5.59
C PHE A 255 8.50 -12.26 -5.97
N PRO A 256 8.31 -12.69 -7.23
CA PRO A 256 8.72 -14.00 -7.70
C PRO A 256 10.23 -14.06 -7.96
N LYS A 257 10.80 -15.27 -7.83
CA LYS A 257 12.22 -15.52 -8.06
C LYS A 257 12.63 -15.18 -9.50
N GLY A 258 13.76 -14.51 -9.67
CA GLY A 258 14.31 -14.12 -10.98
C GLY A 258 13.70 -12.84 -11.56
N LYS A 259 12.93 -12.08 -10.76
CA LYS A 259 12.35 -10.79 -11.13
C LYS A 259 12.82 -9.65 -10.21
N GLU A 260 13.86 -9.88 -9.42
CA GLU A 260 14.37 -8.96 -8.40
C GLU A 260 14.80 -7.62 -9.01
N ASP A 261 15.42 -7.64 -10.19
CA ASP A 261 15.83 -6.43 -10.94
C ASP A 261 14.64 -5.60 -11.46
N ILE A 262 13.44 -6.20 -11.52
CA ILE A 262 12.23 -5.56 -12.04
C ILE A 262 11.33 -5.08 -10.89
N THR A 263 11.10 -5.94 -9.89
CA THR A 263 10.28 -5.60 -8.72
C THR A 263 11.04 -4.70 -7.74
N GLY A 264 12.36 -4.83 -7.69
CA GLY A 264 13.23 -4.23 -6.70
C GLY A 264 13.26 -4.97 -5.36
N TYR A 265 12.61 -6.12 -5.23
CA TYR A 265 12.54 -6.90 -3.99
C TYR A 265 13.09 -8.30 -4.21
N GLU A 266 13.70 -8.87 -3.17
CA GLU A 266 14.13 -10.26 -3.19
C GLU A 266 12.94 -11.23 -3.30
N TYR A 267 13.23 -12.50 -3.60
CA TYR A 267 12.19 -13.52 -3.67
C TYR A 267 11.53 -13.77 -2.31
N GLU A 268 10.21 -13.57 -2.25
CA GLU A 268 9.40 -13.77 -1.05
C GLU A 268 8.27 -14.76 -1.33
N SER A 269 8.43 -16.04 -0.95
CA SER A 269 7.40 -17.05 -1.20
C SER A 269 6.16 -16.90 -0.32
N TRP A 270 6.22 -16.06 0.71
CA TRP A 270 5.13 -15.78 1.65
C TRP A 270 4.28 -14.58 1.23
N HIS A 271 4.83 -13.64 0.44
CA HIS A 271 4.17 -12.37 0.15
C HIS A 271 3.25 -12.50 -1.06
N ILE A 272 1.96 -12.53 -0.78
CA ILE A 272 0.90 -12.64 -1.80
C ILE A 272 0.13 -11.35 -1.94
N ARG A 273 -0.19 -10.98 -3.18
CA ARG A 273 -0.95 -9.77 -3.52
C ARG A 273 -2.24 -10.11 -4.22
N TYR A 274 -3.36 -9.64 -3.69
CA TYR A 274 -4.67 -9.76 -4.31
C TYR A 274 -4.83 -8.78 -5.49
N VAL A 275 -5.15 -9.34 -6.66
CA VAL A 275 -5.44 -8.62 -7.90
C VAL A 275 -6.76 -9.08 -8.55
N GLY A 276 -7.45 -10.04 -7.94
CA GLY A 276 -8.63 -10.70 -8.51
C GLY A 276 -8.25 -11.90 -9.38
N VAL A 277 -9.19 -12.85 -9.52
CA VAL A 277 -8.96 -14.18 -10.10
C VAL A 277 -8.48 -14.11 -11.55
N ASP A 278 -9.18 -13.35 -12.40
CA ASP A 278 -8.87 -13.31 -13.83
C ASP A 278 -7.47 -12.75 -14.10
N ILE A 279 -7.11 -11.65 -13.43
CA ILE A 279 -5.80 -11.00 -13.55
C ILE A 279 -4.70 -11.92 -13.00
N ALA A 280 -4.91 -12.50 -11.81
CA ALA A 280 -3.91 -13.39 -11.20
C ALA A 280 -3.61 -14.62 -12.07
N LYS A 281 -4.64 -15.21 -12.69
CA LYS A 281 -4.49 -16.34 -13.62
C LYS A 281 -3.78 -15.93 -14.90
N ASP A 282 -4.14 -14.79 -15.49
CA ASP A 282 -3.50 -14.31 -16.71
C ASP A 282 -2.01 -14.00 -16.47
N MET A 283 -1.68 -13.30 -15.38
CA MET A 283 -0.30 -13.02 -14.96
C MET A 283 0.50 -14.32 -14.75
N THR A 284 -0.06 -15.27 -14.01
CA THR A 284 0.58 -16.57 -13.75
C THR A 284 0.82 -17.33 -15.05
N SER A 285 -0.14 -17.34 -15.97
CA SER A 285 -0.01 -18.04 -17.27
C SER A 285 1.08 -17.45 -18.16
N LYS A 286 1.35 -16.15 -18.05
CA LYS A 286 2.37 -15.43 -18.81
C LYS A 286 3.73 -15.39 -18.09
N GLY A 287 3.79 -15.77 -16.82
CA GLY A 287 5.01 -15.71 -16.00
C GLY A 287 5.49 -14.28 -15.75
N LEU A 288 4.57 -13.32 -15.64
CA LEU A 288 4.86 -11.90 -15.46
C LEU A 288 4.75 -11.50 -13.98
N CYS A 289 5.64 -10.61 -13.52
CA CYS A 289 5.39 -9.86 -12.30
C CYS A 289 4.43 -8.69 -12.55
N LEU A 290 3.97 -8.01 -11.50
CA LEU A 290 2.99 -6.93 -11.61
C LEU A 290 3.51 -5.75 -12.44
N GLU A 291 4.78 -5.40 -12.28
CA GLU A 291 5.45 -4.36 -13.06
C GLU A 291 5.43 -4.65 -14.56
N GLU A 292 5.81 -5.87 -14.96
CA GLU A 292 5.78 -6.28 -16.38
C GLU A 292 4.36 -6.31 -16.92
N TYR A 293 3.40 -6.78 -16.12
CA TYR A 293 2.00 -6.86 -16.50
C TYR A 293 1.36 -5.48 -16.74
N LEU A 294 1.78 -4.47 -15.98
CA LEU A 294 1.27 -3.10 -16.05
C LEU A 294 2.14 -2.16 -16.89
N GLY A 295 3.32 -2.61 -17.34
CA GLY A 295 4.27 -1.80 -18.08
C GLY A 295 4.83 -0.62 -17.29
N VAL A 296 5.15 -0.81 -16.01
CA VAL A 296 5.63 0.25 -15.11
C VAL A 296 6.96 -0.08 -14.43
N THR A 297 7.66 0.94 -13.90
CA THR A 297 8.93 0.76 -13.20
C THR A 297 8.76 0.55 -11.69
N SER A 298 9.82 0.06 -11.03
CA SER A 298 9.95 -0.01 -9.57
C SER A 298 11.36 0.46 -9.17
N ASN A 299 11.56 1.77 -9.14
CA ASN A 299 12.79 2.42 -8.73
C ASN A 299 12.48 3.72 -7.96
N TYR A 300 13.16 3.96 -6.85
CA TYR A 300 13.02 5.19 -6.06
C TYR A 300 13.49 6.45 -6.82
N ASP A 301 14.42 6.30 -7.77
CA ASP A 301 14.84 7.43 -8.62
C ASP A 301 13.71 7.91 -9.55
N ASP A 302 12.77 7.02 -9.89
CA ASP A 302 11.59 7.34 -10.68
C ASP A 302 10.40 7.81 -9.83
N ALA A 303 10.52 7.74 -8.49
CA ALA A 303 9.45 8.12 -7.59
C ALA A 303 9.15 9.63 -7.66
N ALA A 304 7.92 10.01 -7.34
CA ALA A 304 7.49 11.41 -7.42
C ALA A 304 8.28 12.37 -6.48
N ASP A 305 8.86 11.85 -5.39
CA ASP A 305 9.76 12.61 -4.52
C ASP A 305 11.24 12.50 -4.91
N GLY A 306 11.61 11.48 -5.72
CA GLY A 306 12.93 11.30 -6.33
C GLY A 306 14.09 11.34 -5.34
N ILE A 307 13.86 10.93 -4.09
CA ILE A 307 14.85 11.11 -3.04
C ILE A 307 15.94 10.04 -3.12
N SER A 308 17.19 10.50 -3.30
CA SER A 308 18.35 9.63 -3.34
C SER A 308 18.55 8.87 -2.02
N GLN A 309 19.24 7.72 -2.06
CA GLN A 309 19.60 6.99 -0.84
C GLN A 309 20.39 7.86 0.14
N GLN A 310 21.30 8.69 -0.37
CA GLN A 310 22.13 9.59 0.43
C GLN A 310 21.28 10.62 1.18
N ASP A 311 20.34 11.25 0.47
CA ASP A 311 19.45 12.25 1.07
C ASP A 311 18.47 11.61 2.05
N TYR A 312 18.01 10.39 1.75
CA TYR A 312 17.11 9.65 2.63
C TYR A 312 17.81 9.21 3.93
N ALA A 313 19.04 8.71 3.82
CA ALA A 313 19.89 8.40 4.97
C ALA A 313 20.11 9.64 5.86
N ALA A 314 20.41 10.78 5.25
CA ALA A 314 20.57 12.05 5.96
C ALA A 314 19.27 12.51 6.67
N GLN A 315 18.09 12.28 6.08
CA GLN A 315 16.80 12.60 6.71
C GLN A 315 16.51 11.73 7.94
N LEU A 316 16.89 10.46 7.87
CA LEU A 316 16.76 9.51 8.98
C LEU A 316 17.87 9.69 10.03
N GLY A 317 18.99 10.32 9.67
CA GLY A 317 20.16 10.41 10.54
C GLY A 317 20.89 9.07 10.69
N VAL A 318 20.88 8.26 9.62
CA VAL A 318 21.58 6.96 9.52
C VAL A 318 22.55 6.99 8.34
N THR A 319 23.35 5.94 8.18
CA THR A 319 24.30 5.79 7.08
C THR A 319 23.65 5.10 5.86
N VAL A 320 24.27 5.27 4.68
CA VAL A 320 23.84 4.55 3.48
C VAL A 320 24.20 3.07 3.59
N ASP A 321 25.45 2.79 3.95
CA ASP A 321 25.94 1.44 4.22
C ASP A 321 25.73 1.07 5.69
N ALA A 322 25.86 -0.21 6.01
CA ALA A 322 25.81 -0.68 7.39
C ALA A 322 26.84 0.07 8.26
N PRO A 323 26.49 0.46 9.49
CA PRO A 323 27.46 1.02 10.43
C PRO A 323 28.63 0.04 10.56
N ASP A 324 29.87 0.55 10.55
CA ASP A 324 31.01 -0.30 10.82
C ASP A 324 30.88 -0.86 12.26
N GLY A 325 31.03 -2.17 12.40
CA GLY A 325 31.05 -2.81 13.73
C GLY A 325 32.26 -2.40 14.58
N SER A 326 33.12 -1.49 14.09
CA SER A 326 34.18 -0.89 14.87
C SER A 326 33.60 0.24 15.71
N SER A 327 33.26 -0.09 16.95
CA SER A 327 33.35 0.91 18.01
C SER A 327 34.75 1.50 17.99
N ASP A 328 34.90 2.74 17.54
CA ASP A 328 36.05 3.57 17.82
C ASP A 328 36.13 3.77 19.34
N SER A 329 36.77 2.82 20.00
CA SER A 329 37.43 3.02 21.29
C SER A 329 38.92 2.83 21.03
N ASP A 330 39.61 3.93 20.74
CA ASP A 330 40.92 4.24 21.35
C ASP A 330 41.44 5.59 20.84
N GLU A 331 40.96 6.67 21.45
CA GLU A 331 41.84 7.79 21.76
C GLU A 331 42.71 7.38 22.95
N SER A 332 43.95 6.92 22.71
CA SER A 332 45.10 7.36 23.53
C SER A 332 46.46 6.87 23.01
N SER A 333 47.40 7.82 23.04
CA SER A 333 48.86 7.71 23.10
C SER A 333 49.64 7.39 21.83
N ASP A 334 50.35 8.44 21.39
CA ASP A 334 51.66 8.38 20.76
C ASP A 334 52.55 7.30 21.39
N ASP A 335 53.14 6.40 20.59
CA ASP A 335 54.56 6.08 20.70
C ASP A 335 55.12 5.54 19.38
N GLN A 336 56.33 5.99 19.08
CA GLN A 336 57.09 5.66 17.90
C GLN A 336 57.68 4.25 17.97
N GLY A 337 57.70 3.55 16.84
CA GLY A 337 58.47 2.31 16.76
C GLY A 337 58.36 1.63 15.41
N GLY A 338 59.13 2.10 14.44
CA GLY A 338 59.32 1.38 13.18
C GLY A 338 60.00 0.03 13.41
N TYR A 339 59.53 -0.99 12.70
CA TYR A 339 60.34 -2.12 12.27
C TYR A 339 59.79 -2.64 10.93
N ASP A 340 60.58 -2.41 9.90
CA ASP A 340 60.59 -3.12 8.63
C ASP A 340 61.31 -4.45 8.85
N ASP A 341 60.70 -5.59 8.49
CA ASP A 341 61.43 -6.65 7.77
C ASP A 341 60.52 -7.78 7.23
N THR A 342 60.65 -8.00 5.93
CA THR A 342 60.66 -9.29 5.20
C THR A 342 59.44 -10.22 5.12
N VAL A 343 58.92 -10.32 3.88
CA VAL A 343 58.90 -11.52 3.01
C VAL A 343 58.59 -12.87 3.67
N TYR A 344 57.42 -13.45 3.34
CA TYR A 344 57.29 -14.87 2.98
C TYR A 344 56.16 -15.06 1.96
N ASP A 345 56.57 -15.43 0.76
CA ASP A 345 55.78 -16.14 -0.25
C ASP A 345 55.84 -17.64 0.10
N ASP A 346 54.70 -18.32 0.25
CA ASP A 346 54.61 -19.77 -0.02
C ASP A 346 53.14 -20.23 -0.20
N GLN A 347 52.84 -20.56 -1.45
CA GLN A 347 52.02 -21.66 -1.99
C GLN A 347 50.79 -22.21 -1.25
N GLY A 348 49.74 -22.40 -2.04
CA GLY A 348 48.45 -22.93 -1.59
C GLY A 348 48.27 -24.44 -1.69
N TYR A 349 47.10 -24.85 -1.22
CA TYR A 349 46.35 -26.09 -1.47
C TYR A 349 44.88 -25.69 -1.15
N GLY A 350 43.84 -25.92 -1.94
CA GLY A 350 43.53 -27.12 -2.70
C GLY A 350 42.86 -28.14 -1.77
N TYR A 351 41.55 -28.01 -1.55
CA TYR A 351 40.50 -29.06 -1.63
C TYR A 351 39.11 -28.44 -1.49
#